data_AF-A0A2N5VT83-F1
#
_entry.id   AF-A0A2N5VT83-F1
#
_cell.length_a   1.000
_cell.length_b   1.000
_cell.length_c   1.000
_cell.angle_alpha   90.00
_cell.angle_beta   90.00
_cell.angle_gamma   90.00
#
_symmetry.space_group_name_H-M   'P 1'
#
loop_
_entity.id
_entity.type
_entity.pdbx_description
1 polymer ?
#
loop_
_entity_poly.entity_id
_entity_poly.type
_entity_poly.pdbx_seq_one_letter_code
_entity_poly.pdbx_strand_id
1 'polypeptide(L)'
;MADKAAKEACKRNENPEVHLLSNSKKTRGSIVKTHLTSLKSVTKPSPLPIGFTSIDNQLTTGHSALNYHLFKIKKIYDPNCIHCHVKETTQHFFNTCVAYKASRITLRRQAAKVKFNSNQLHLLLERPETQGELAKFIQSTHRFPFLDHIDLAIHTY
;
A
#
# COMPACT_ATOMS: atom_id res chain seq x y z
N MET A 1 1.70 -40.21 30.12
CA MET A 1 1.66 -38.86 29.49
C MET A 1 0.24 -38.32 29.36
N ALA A 2 -0.78 -39.15 29.08
CA ALA A 2 -2.19 -38.72 28.99
C ALA A 2 -2.74 -38.03 30.26
N ASP A 3 -2.39 -38.53 31.45
CA ASP A 3 -2.91 -38.00 32.72
C ASP A 3 -2.46 -36.56 33.01
N LYS A 4 -1.21 -36.22 32.62
CA LYS A 4 -0.68 -34.85 32.77
C LYS A 4 -1.40 -33.86 31.85
N ALA A 5 -1.68 -34.28 30.61
CA ALA A 5 -2.44 -33.45 29.66
C ALA A 5 -3.88 -33.22 30.12
N ALA A 6 -4.52 -34.23 30.71
CA ALA A 6 -5.86 -34.09 31.30
C ALA A 6 -5.85 -33.11 32.48
N LYS A 7 -4.87 -33.22 33.38
CA LYS A 7 -4.71 -32.29 34.53
C LYS A 7 -4.44 -30.85 34.10
N GLU A 8 -3.66 -30.68 33.03
CA GLU A 8 -3.36 -29.38 32.44
C GLU A 8 -4.58 -28.76 31.74
N ALA A 9 -5.39 -29.57 31.05
CA ALA A 9 -6.65 -29.15 30.46
C ALA A 9 -7.68 -28.71 31.51
N CYS A 10 -7.79 -29.44 32.64
CA CYS A 10 -8.67 -29.06 33.74
C CYS A 10 -8.27 -27.72 34.37
N LYS A 11 -6.97 -27.48 34.60
CA LYS A 11 -6.47 -26.19 35.13
C LYS A 11 -6.76 -25.02 34.20
N ARG A 12 -6.68 -25.20 32.87
CA ARG A 12 -7.05 -24.15 31.90
C ARG A 12 -8.54 -23.78 31.94
N ASN A 13 -9.41 -24.72 32.29
CA ASN A 13 -10.84 -24.47 32.41
C ASN A 13 -11.23 -23.73 33.71
N GLU A 14 -10.43 -23.84 34.77
CA GLU A 14 -10.66 -23.11 36.03
C GLU A 14 -10.43 -21.60 35.87
N ASN A 15 -9.54 -21.19 34.97
CA ASN A 15 -9.31 -19.79 34.63
C ASN A 15 -9.09 -19.63 33.12
N PRO A 16 -10.18 -19.62 32.32
CA PRO A 16 -10.08 -19.60 30.87
C PRO A 16 -9.52 -18.26 30.38
N GLU A 17 -8.51 -18.31 29.49
CA GLU A 17 -7.94 -17.12 28.86
C GLU A 17 -9.00 -16.29 28.09
N VAL A 18 -10.11 -16.93 27.70
CA VAL A 18 -11.25 -16.29 27.01
C VAL A 18 -12.56 -16.66 27.71
N HIS A 19 -13.15 -15.69 28.41
CA HIS A 19 -14.51 -15.81 28.94
C HIS A 19 -15.53 -15.57 27.83
N LEU A 20 -16.00 -16.66 27.21
CA LEU A 20 -17.10 -16.60 26.24
C LEU A 20 -18.43 -16.39 26.98
N LEU A 21 -19.10 -15.28 26.71
CA LEU A 21 -20.44 -15.00 27.23
C LEU A 21 -21.45 -16.01 26.64
N SER A 22 -22.36 -16.52 27.47
CA SER A 22 -23.29 -17.62 27.13
C SER A 22 -24.25 -17.35 25.96
N ASN A 23 -24.33 -16.12 25.47
CA ASN A 23 -25.25 -15.72 24.41
C ASN A 23 -24.45 -15.25 23.18
N SER A 24 -24.75 -15.83 22.01
CA SER A 24 -24.16 -15.49 20.70
C SER A 24 -24.20 -13.99 20.38
N LYS A 25 -25.25 -13.27 20.81
CA LYS A 25 -25.37 -11.81 20.66
C LYS A 25 -24.38 -11.05 21.55
N LYS A 26 -24.13 -11.55 22.76
CA LYS A 26 -23.18 -10.98 23.72
C LYS A 26 -21.74 -11.32 23.35
N THR A 27 -21.45 -12.52 22.86
CA THR A 27 -20.14 -12.89 22.30
C THR A 27 -19.83 -12.08 21.06
N ARG A 28 -20.77 -11.89 20.12
CA ARG A 28 -20.57 -10.99 18.97
C ARG A 28 -20.30 -9.56 19.42
N GLY A 29 -21.06 -9.02 20.37
CA GLY A 29 -20.83 -7.69 20.93
C GLY A 29 -19.46 -7.54 21.60
N SER A 30 -19.01 -8.56 22.35
CA SER A 30 -17.71 -8.58 23.00
C SER A 30 -16.57 -8.68 21.99
N ILE A 31 -16.65 -9.61 21.02
CA ILE A 31 -15.65 -9.79 19.94
C ILE A 31 -15.53 -8.53 19.09
N VAL A 32 -16.64 -7.88 18.75
CA VAL A 32 -16.62 -6.58 18.05
C VAL A 32 -15.96 -5.51 18.94
N LYS A 33 -16.21 -5.51 20.24
CA LYS A 33 -15.59 -4.55 21.16
C LYS A 33 -14.10 -4.82 21.42
N THR A 34 -13.64 -6.07 21.40
CA THR A 34 -12.22 -6.41 21.63
C THR A 34 -11.39 -6.43 20.35
N HIS A 35 -11.94 -6.88 19.22
CA HIS A 35 -11.21 -7.01 17.95
C HIS A 35 -11.55 -5.93 16.91
N LEU A 36 -12.77 -5.36 16.91
CA LEU A 36 -13.13 -4.26 15.99
C LEU A 36 -12.91 -2.87 16.61
N THR A 37 -12.41 -2.73 17.84
CA THR A 37 -11.97 -1.43 18.37
C THR A 37 -10.81 -0.82 17.57
N SER A 38 -10.09 -1.62 16.77
CA SER A 38 -9.12 -1.13 15.79
C SER A 38 -9.74 -0.44 14.58
N LEU A 39 -11.06 -0.53 14.35
CA LEU A 39 -11.75 0.23 13.30
C LEU A 39 -12.08 1.67 13.73
N LYS A 40 -11.79 2.06 14.97
CA LYS A 40 -11.98 3.45 15.41
C LYS A 40 -10.98 4.44 14.80
N SER A 41 -9.94 3.95 14.13
CA SER A 41 -9.09 4.75 13.25
C SER A 41 -9.23 4.27 11.80
N VAL A 42 -10.44 4.27 11.25
CA VAL A 42 -10.54 4.38 9.78
C VAL A 42 -10.04 5.79 9.45
N THR A 43 -8.75 5.88 9.17
CA THR A 43 -8.12 7.07 8.60
C THR A 43 -8.98 7.49 7.42
N LYS A 44 -9.28 8.79 7.31
CA LYS A 44 -10.12 9.32 6.22
C LYS A 44 -9.63 8.71 4.90
N PRO A 45 -10.51 8.10 4.08
CA PRO A 45 -10.09 7.53 2.82
C PRO A 45 -9.42 8.63 2.01
N SER A 46 -8.28 8.30 1.39
CA SER A 46 -7.57 9.24 0.52
C SER A 46 -8.55 9.77 -0.54
N PRO A 47 -8.51 11.07 -0.86
CA PRO A 47 -9.44 11.69 -1.81
C PRO A 47 -9.26 11.21 -3.25
N LEU A 48 -8.23 10.39 -3.51
CA LEU A 48 -7.91 9.85 -4.82
C LEU A 48 -8.88 8.75 -5.28
N PRO A 49 -9.11 8.63 -6.60
CA PRO A 49 -9.81 7.48 -7.17
C PRO A 49 -9.16 6.15 -6.77
N ILE A 50 -9.97 5.10 -6.60
CA ILE A 50 -9.54 3.78 -6.12
C ILE A 50 -8.40 3.18 -6.95
N GLY A 51 -8.38 3.43 -8.26
CA GLY A 51 -7.29 2.98 -9.13
C GLY A 51 -5.94 3.54 -8.71
N PHE A 52 -5.88 4.83 -8.36
CA PHE A 52 -4.67 5.51 -7.91
C PHE A 52 -4.24 5.05 -6.51
N THR A 53 -5.19 4.86 -5.58
CA THR A 53 -4.86 4.38 -4.23
C THR A 53 -4.32 2.96 -4.25
N SER A 54 -4.89 2.11 -5.11
CA SER A 54 -4.42 0.74 -5.33
C SER A 54 -3.00 0.73 -5.87
N ILE A 55 -2.69 1.52 -6.90
CA ILE A 55 -1.33 1.55 -7.46
C ILE A 55 -0.32 2.17 -6.49
N ASP A 56 -0.70 3.20 -5.73
CA ASP A 56 0.14 3.83 -4.71
C ASP A 56 0.56 2.80 -3.66
N ASN A 57 -0.40 2.06 -3.09
CA ASN A 57 -0.15 0.97 -2.14
C ASN A 57 0.76 -0.12 -2.73
N GLN A 58 0.54 -0.50 -3.99
CA GLN A 58 1.37 -1.48 -4.66
C GLN A 58 2.80 -0.97 -4.89
N LEU A 59 2.98 0.31 -5.23
CA LEU A 59 4.29 0.93 -5.42
C LEU A 59 5.05 1.02 -4.09
N THR A 60 4.37 1.45 -3.02
CA THR A 60 4.91 1.54 -1.65
C THR A 60 5.38 0.19 -1.14
N THR A 61 4.58 -0.86 -1.36
CA THR A 61 4.92 -2.21 -0.90
C THR A 61 5.83 -2.99 -1.86
N GLY A 62 6.12 -2.45 -3.06
CA GLY A 62 6.92 -3.12 -4.07
C GLY A 62 6.22 -4.28 -4.79
N HIS A 63 4.87 -4.30 -4.79
CA HIS A 63 4.00 -5.28 -5.44
C HIS A 63 3.32 -4.75 -6.71
N SER A 64 3.82 -3.64 -7.26
CA SER A 64 3.27 -3.03 -8.48
C SER A 64 3.56 -3.86 -9.73
N ALA A 65 2.85 -3.56 -10.82
CA ALA A 65 3.06 -4.19 -12.13
C ALA A 65 4.35 -3.73 -12.86
N LEU A 66 5.37 -3.29 -12.12
CA LEU A 66 6.72 -3.04 -12.64
C LEU A 66 7.46 -4.35 -12.88
N ASN A 67 8.34 -4.38 -13.88
CA ASN A 67 8.93 -5.61 -14.41
C ASN A 67 9.69 -6.42 -13.35
N TYR A 68 10.35 -5.78 -12.39
CA TYR A 68 11.04 -6.52 -11.34
C TYR A 68 10.10 -7.37 -10.48
N HIS A 69 8.93 -6.83 -10.11
CA HIS A 69 7.94 -7.59 -9.35
C HIS A 69 7.31 -8.67 -10.22
N LEU A 70 6.97 -8.35 -11.47
CA LEU A 70 6.41 -9.31 -12.42
C LEU A 70 7.36 -10.50 -12.67
N PHE A 71 8.66 -10.25 -12.74
CA PHE A 71 9.69 -11.28 -12.84
C PHE A 71 9.75 -12.13 -11.57
N LYS A 72 9.69 -11.50 -10.38
CA LYS A 72 9.68 -12.20 -9.09
C LYS A 72 8.52 -13.19 -8.97
N ILE A 73 7.34 -12.83 -9.47
CA ILE A 73 6.16 -13.70 -9.52
C ILE A 73 6.09 -14.59 -10.77
N LYS A 74 7.15 -14.63 -11.58
CA LYS A 74 7.28 -15.45 -12.80
C LYS A 74 6.24 -15.15 -13.88
N LYS A 75 5.68 -13.93 -13.93
CA LYS A 75 4.75 -13.49 -14.98
C LYS A 75 5.47 -13.07 -16.27
N ILE A 76 6.72 -12.59 -16.14
CA ILE A 76 7.58 -12.21 -17.26
C ILE A 76 8.98 -12.79 -17.08
N TYR A 77 9.75 -12.85 -18.16
CA TYR A 77 11.11 -13.41 -18.16
C TYR A 77 12.23 -12.40 -17.92
N ASP A 78 11.98 -11.10 -18.14
CA ASP A 78 12.99 -10.05 -18.00
C ASP A 78 12.57 -9.03 -16.93
N PRO A 79 13.35 -8.82 -15.85
CA PRO A 79 13.06 -7.81 -14.82
C PRO A 79 13.38 -6.37 -15.24
N ASN A 80 13.98 -6.14 -16.41
CA ASN A 80 14.50 -4.85 -16.81
C ASN A 80 13.44 -3.93 -17.42
N CYS A 81 13.64 -2.62 -17.29
CA CYS A 81 12.80 -1.62 -17.89
C CYS A 81 12.95 -1.63 -19.42
N ILE A 82 11.82 -1.54 -20.12
CA ILE A 82 11.78 -1.52 -21.59
C ILE A 82 12.52 -0.32 -22.21
N HIS A 83 12.71 0.76 -21.46
CA HIS A 83 13.28 2.01 -22.00
C HIS A 83 14.78 2.16 -21.75
N CYS A 84 15.31 1.60 -20.67
CA CYS A 84 16.71 1.81 -20.27
C CYS A 84 17.42 0.54 -19.80
N HIS A 85 16.78 -0.62 -19.89
CA HIS A 85 17.37 -1.94 -19.63
C HIS A 85 18.01 -2.14 -18.24
N VAL A 86 17.63 -1.30 -17.27
CA VAL A 86 17.97 -1.47 -15.85
C VAL A 86 16.78 -2.12 -15.14
N LYS A 87 17.04 -2.94 -14.12
CA LYS A 87 16.01 -3.58 -13.28
C LYS A 87 14.90 -2.58 -12.87
N GLU A 88 13.66 -2.83 -13.31
CA GLU A 88 12.55 -1.91 -13.12
C GLU A 88 11.91 -2.06 -11.72
N THR A 89 12.46 -1.35 -10.75
CA THR A 89 11.93 -1.25 -9.38
C THR A 89 11.18 0.07 -9.15
N THR A 90 10.45 0.19 -8.03
CA THR A 90 9.84 1.47 -7.61
C THR A 90 10.90 2.58 -7.53
N GLN A 91 12.08 2.29 -6.97
CA GLN A 91 13.18 3.26 -6.90
C GLN A 91 13.68 3.67 -8.28
N HIS A 92 13.82 2.71 -9.20
CA HIS A 92 14.17 3.02 -10.59
C HIS A 92 13.13 3.93 -11.25
N PHE A 93 11.85 3.57 -11.14
CA PHE A 93 10.71 4.31 -11.70
C PHE A 93 10.69 5.78 -11.22
N PHE A 94 10.81 6.00 -9.91
CA PHE A 94 10.72 7.33 -9.30
C PHE A 94 12.02 8.14 -9.30
N ASN A 95 13.20 7.52 -9.29
CA ASN A 95 14.45 8.27 -9.08
C ASN A 95 15.27 8.41 -10.37
N THR A 96 15.41 7.34 -11.16
CA THR A 96 16.49 7.24 -12.17
C THR A 96 16.05 6.96 -13.60
N CYS A 97 14.86 6.39 -13.86
CA CYS A 97 14.43 5.96 -15.19
C CYS A 97 14.54 7.05 -16.27
N VAL A 98 15.29 6.84 -17.36
CA VAL A 98 15.53 7.91 -18.33
C VAL A 98 14.24 8.38 -19.02
N ALA A 99 13.31 7.46 -19.33
CA ALA A 99 12.05 7.77 -20.00
C ALA A 99 11.17 8.78 -19.23
N TYR A 100 11.14 8.67 -17.89
CA TYR A 100 10.27 9.49 -17.06
C TYR A 100 10.95 10.75 -16.51
N LYS A 101 12.08 11.18 -17.10
CA LYS A 101 12.82 12.36 -16.64
C LYS A 101 11.97 13.63 -16.63
N ALA A 102 11.18 13.86 -17.69
CA ALA A 102 10.29 15.02 -17.78
C ALA A 102 9.22 15.00 -16.68
N SER A 103 8.51 13.89 -16.53
CA SER A 103 7.51 13.71 -15.47
C SER A 103 8.11 13.89 -14.07
N ARG A 104 9.33 13.39 -13.82
CA ARG A 104 10.02 13.59 -12.53
C ARG A 104 10.35 15.04 -12.25
N ILE A 105 10.75 15.81 -13.25
CA ILE A 105 11.02 17.25 -13.07
C ILE A 105 9.73 17.96 -12.67
N THR A 106 8.60 17.63 -13.31
CA THR A 106 7.29 18.17 -12.95
C THR A 106 6.89 17.78 -11.53
N LEU A 107 7.02 16.50 -11.16
CA LEU A 107 6.73 16.02 -9.80
C LEU A 107 7.58 16.76 -8.75
N ARG A 108 8.89 16.94 -9.00
CA ARG A 108 9.76 17.69 -8.09
C ARG A 108 9.32 19.14 -7.89
N ARG A 109 8.87 19.80 -8.96
CA ARG A 109 8.35 21.17 -8.89
C ARG A 109 7.05 21.25 -8.09
N GLN A 110 6.15 20.30 -8.31
CA GLN A 110 4.85 20.27 -7.62
C GLN A 110 5.01 19.90 -6.13
N ALA A 111 5.89 18.94 -5.83
CA ALA A 111 6.19 18.50 -4.46
C ALA A 111 7.17 19.42 -3.72
N ALA A 112 7.59 20.56 -4.27
CA ALA A 112 8.61 21.44 -3.68
C ALA A 112 8.25 21.98 -2.29
N LYS A 113 6.97 21.97 -1.93
CA LYS A 113 6.47 22.35 -0.60
C LYS A 113 6.86 21.33 0.48
N VAL A 114 7.10 20.08 0.08
CA VAL A 114 7.46 18.98 0.98
C VAL A 114 8.97 18.86 1.02
N LYS A 115 9.52 18.69 2.22
CA LYS A 115 10.96 18.46 2.39
C LYS A 115 11.28 17.00 2.06
N PHE A 116 11.96 16.76 0.94
CA PHE A 116 12.47 15.44 0.57
C PHE A 116 13.83 15.56 -0.11
N ASN A 117 14.61 14.48 -0.10
CA ASN A 117 15.86 14.42 -0.85
C ASN A 117 15.55 14.22 -2.34
N SER A 118 16.07 15.10 -3.19
CA SER A 118 15.84 15.06 -4.65
C SER A 118 16.19 13.72 -5.33
N ASN A 119 17.10 12.95 -4.73
CA ASN A 119 17.53 11.62 -5.19
C ASN A 119 16.60 10.49 -4.72
N GLN A 120 15.70 10.76 -3.78
CA GLN A 120 14.81 9.78 -3.15
C GLN A 120 13.35 10.17 -3.33
N LEU A 121 12.95 10.43 -4.58
CA LEU A 121 11.59 10.82 -4.93
C LEU A 121 10.55 9.74 -4.56
N HIS A 122 10.95 8.47 -4.55
CA HIS A 122 10.11 7.36 -4.07
C HIS A 122 9.60 7.52 -2.62
N LEU A 123 10.28 8.29 -1.76
CA LEU A 123 9.84 8.54 -0.38
C LEU A 123 8.56 9.39 -0.31
N LEU A 124 8.19 10.06 -1.41
CA LEU A 124 6.92 10.76 -1.49
C LEU A 124 5.72 9.81 -1.34
N LEU A 125 5.87 8.53 -1.69
CA LEU A 125 4.84 7.50 -1.52
C LEU A 125 4.38 7.34 -0.05
N GLU A 126 5.24 7.69 0.91
CA GLU A 126 4.93 7.62 2.34
C GLU A 126 4.16 8.86 2.83
N ARG A 127 4.05 9.90 1.99
CA ARG A 127 3.53 11.22 2.35
C ARG A 127 2.13 11.42 1.76
N PRO A 128 1.07 11.35 2.58
CA PRO A 128 -0.31 11.48 2.09
C PRO A 128 -0.57 12.85 1.43
N GLU A 129 0.13 13.88 1.88
CA GLU A 129 0.09 15.24 1.33
C GLU A 129 0.56 15.36 -0.12
N THR A 130 1.31 14.38 -0.64
CA THR A 130 1.82 14.39 -2.04
C THR A 130 1.08 13.43 -2.98
N GLN A 131 0.04 12.76 -2.48
CA GLN A 131 -0.69 11.76 -3.25
C GLN A 131 -1.32 12.33 -4.52
N GLY A 132 -1.79 13.58 -4.49
CA GLY A 132 -2.34 14.27 -5.67
C GLY A 132 -1.29 14.48 -6.77
N GLU A 133 -0.09 14.93 -6.39
CA GLU A 133 1.04 15.14 -7.29
C GLU A 133 1.58 13.81 -7.83
N LEU A 134 1.65 12.79 -6.97
CA LEU A 134 2.04 11.43 -7.35
C LEU A 134 1.09 10.83 -8.37
N ALA A 135 -0.22 11.00 -8.18
CA ALA A 135 -1.21 10.49 -9.12
C ALA A 135 -1.03 11.12 -10.52
N LYS A 136 -0.81 12.45 -10.58
CA LYS A 136 -0.50 13.16 -11.84
C LYS A 136 0.79 12.66 -12.48
N PHE A 137 1.83 12.42 -11.68
CA PHE A 137 3.08 11.83 -12.16
C PHE A 137 2.85 10.45 -12.77
N ILE A 138 2.20 9.54 -12.03
CA ILE A 138 1.92 8.17 -12.47
C ILE A 138 1.13 8.20 -13.78
N GLN A 139 0.08 9.00 -13.88
CA GLN A 139 -0.71 9.15 -15.10
C GLN A 139 0.14 9.67 -16.27
N SER A 140 0.97 10.70 -16.05
CA SER A 140 1.84 11.26 -17.10
C SER A 140 2.88 10.28 -17.66
N THR A 141 3.19 9.20 -16.92
CA THR A 141 4.14 8.19 -17.39
C THR A 141 3.55 7.18 -18.37
N HIS A 142 2.22 7.06 -18.43
CA HIS A 142 1.49 6.03 -19.18
C HIS A 142 1.98 4.60 -18.91
N ARG A 143 2.68 4.37 -17.79
CA ARG A 143 3.22 3.05 -17.42
C ARG A 143 2.11 2.07 -17.02
N PHE A 144 0.97 2.61 -16.58
CA PHE A 144 -0.19 1.88 -16.09
C PHE A 144 -1.43 2.32 -16.91
N PRO A 145 -1.69 1.68 -18.07
CA PRO A 145 -2.72 2.13 -19.01
C PRO A 145 -4.13 2.22 -18.44
N PHE A 146 -4.44 1.40 -17.43
CA PHE A 146 -5.75 1.42 -16.76
C PHE A 146 -6.03 2.71 -15.97
N LEU A 147 -5.04 3.59 -15.78
CA LEU A 147 -5.18 4.89 -15.12
C LEU A 147 -5.37 6.04 -16.11
N ASP A 148 -5.13 5.83 -17.41
CA ASP A 148 -5.14 6.90 -18.41
C ASP A 148 -6.55 7.50 -18.62
N HIS A 149 -7.59 6.70 -18.37
CA HIS A 149 -9.00 7.11 -18.50
C HIS A 149 -9.59 7.68 -17.21
N ILE A 150 -8.82 7.73 -16.12
CA ILE A 150 -9.31 8.20 -14.83
C ILE A 150 -9.02 9.69 -14.71
N ASP A 151 -10.07 10.52 -14.69
CA ASP A 151 -9.91 11.95 -14.48
C ASP A 151 -9.51 12.26 -13.03
N LEU A 152 -8.36 12.91 -12.86
CA LEU A 152 -7.86 13.41 -11.57
C LEU A 152 -8.54 14.72 -11.12
N ALA A 153 -9.61 15.14 -11.81
CA ALA A 153 -10.26 16.44 -11.64
C ALA A 153 -11.08 16.58 -10.34
N ILE A 154 -11.04 15.64 -9.41
CA ILE A 154 -12.01 15.60 -8.31
C ILE A 154 -11.29 15.60 -6.94
N HIS A 155 -11.57 16.67 -6.18
CA HIS A 155 -11.33 16.88 -4.75
C HIS A 155 -9.94 17.37 -4.29
N THR A 156 -9.57 18.57 -4.72
CA THR A 156 -8.91 19.52 -3.80
C THR A 156 -9.99 20.17 -2.92
N TYR A 157 -10.08 19.75 -1.66
CA TYR A 157 -10.76 20.49 -0.58
C TYR A 157 -9.74 20.78 0.52
#